data_AF-Q9FT61-F1
#
_entry.id   AF-Q9FT61-F1
#
_cell.length_a   1.000
_cell.length_b   1.000
_cell.length_c   1.000
_cell.angle_alpha   90.00
_cell.angle_beta   90.00
_cell.angle_gamma   90.00
#
_symmetry.space_group_name_H-M   'P 1'
#
loop_
_entity.id
_entity.type
_entity.pdbx_description
1 polymer ?
#
loop_
_entity_poly.entity_id
_entity_poly.type
_entity_poly.pdbx_seq_one_letter_code
_entity_poly.pdbx_strand_id
1 'polypeptide(L)'
;MEADRKADNGNAGFSLVCHPEERITYRVGNKVICCLDGSRIGIQFETSTAGETYEVYHCVLESKSFLEKMIVLEHTIPFFLPLSDLENDLLFSNAKKFIDNVGDLLQAYVDRKEQVRLIKELFGHQISEIYHSLPYHMIEFSMDDCDCKFVVSLRYGDLLCELPTKVRILVWPMHHLSKKQCTSPGSPAIPVRLPFAEDAFRIQSLPEAYAEIMPNMPNEIRQLFQTSPS
;
A
#
# COMPACT_ATOMS: atom_id res chain seq x y z
N MET A 1 18.66 -58.50 -12.14
CA MET A 1 17.97 -58.13 -10.88
C MET A 1 18.32 -56.68 -10.61
N GLU A 2 17.52 -55.74 -11.09
CA GLU A 2 16.27 -55.23 -10.46
C GLU A 2 16.58 -54.67 -9.06
N ALA A 3 16.66 -53.35 -8.85
CA ALA A 3 15.64 -52.28 -8.89
C ALA A 3 14.86 -52.13 -7.57
N ASP A 4 15.04 -50.97 -6.91
CA ASP A 4 14.03 -50.05 -6.30
C ASP A 4 14.75 -49.15 -5.26
N ARG A 5 14.77 -47.80 -5.34
CA ARG A 5 13.75 -46.71 -5.31
C ARG A 5 13.22 -46.33 -3.92
N LYS A 6 13.21 -45.00 -3.71
CA LYS A 6 12.41 -44.14 -2.80
C LYS A 6 12.87 -44.03 -1.34
N ALA A 7 12.75 -42.89 -0.64
CA ALA A 7 12.08 -41.62 -0.93
C ALA A 7 12.74 -40.44 -0.18
N ASP A 8 12.60 -39.29 -0.84
CA ASP A 8 12.56 -37.91 -0.35
C ASP A 8 11.85 -37.74 1.01
N ASN A 9 12.37 -36.85 1.85
CA ASN A 9 11.59 -36.28 2.95
C ASN A 9 11.98 -34.80 3.12
N GLY A 10 11.12 -33.95 2.56
CA GLY A 10 11.26 -32.52 2.51
C GLY A 10 11.29 -31.86 3.89
N ASN A 11 12.20 -30.90 4.01
CA ASN A 11 12.01 -29.71 4.81
C ASN A 11 12.91 -28.60 4.23
N ALA A 12 12.60 -28.18 3.01
CA ALA A 12 13.23 -27.01 2.40
C ALA A 12 12.56 -25.75 2.95
N GLY A 13 12.85 -25.45 4.22
CA GLY A 13 12.63 -24.12 4.77
C GLY A 13 13.51 -23.14 4.00
N PHE A 14 12.92 -22.02 3.60
CA PHE A 14 13.57 -20.89 2.94
C PHE A 14 14.79 -20.41 3.73
N SER A 15 15.93 -20.99 3.43
CA SER A 15 17.22 -20.45 3.80
C SER A 15 18.04 -20.43 2.52
N LEU A 16 18.24 -19.23 1.97
CA LEU A 16 19.37 -18.99 1.08
C LEU A 16 20.64 -19.18 1.93
N VAL A 17 21.02 -20.44 2.20
CA VAL A 17 22.39 -20.77 2.55
C VAL A 17 23.17 -20.72 1.24
N CYS A 18 23.44 -19.50 0.78
CA CYS A 18 24.30 -19.27 -0.36
C CYS A 18 25.71 -19.08 0.19
N HIS A 19 26.60 -20.03 -0.11
CA HIS A 19 28.02 -19.91 0.24
C HIS A 19 28.59 -18.62 -0.41
N PRO A 20 29.19 -17.70 0.38
CA PRO A 20 29.52 -16.35 -0.07
C PRO A 20 30.74 -16.24 -0.99
N GLU A 21 31.46 -17.34 -1.30
CA GLU A 21 32.84 -17.22 -1.76
C GLU A 21 33.06 -17.09 -3.29
N GLU A 22 32.06 -17.28 -4.16
CA GLU A 22 32.32 -17.28 -5.63
C GLU A 22 31.25 -16.65 -6.55
N ARG A 23 30.21 -15.98 -6.03
CA ARG A 23 29.18 -15.36 -6.89
C ARG A 23 29.28 -13.85 -6.97
N ILE A 24 29.40 -13.36 -8.21
CA ILE A 24 29.33 -11.93 -8.52
C ILE A 24 28.00 -11.38 -8.00
N THR A 25 28.11 -10.45 -7.04
CA THR A 25 26.98 -9.80 -6.39
C THR A 25 27.11 -8.29 -6.53
N TYR A 26 26.06 -7.64 -7.02
CA TYR A 26 25.99 -6.19 -7.19
C TYR A 26 24.89 -5.62 -6.30
N ARG A 27 25.21 -4.61 -5.49
CA ARG A 27 24.23 -3.84 -4.72
C ARG A 27 24.06 -2.46 -5.34
N VAL A 28 22.80 -2.09 -5.63
CA VAL A 28 22.44 -0.76 -6.13
C VAL A 28 21.23 -0.28 -5.33
N GLY A 29 21.45 0.72 -4.48
CA GLY A 29 20.43 1.20 -3.55
C GLY A 29 19.93 0.07 -2.64
N ASN A 30 18.63 -0.17 -2.66
CA ASN A 30 17.91 -1.20 -1.91
C ASN A 30 17.77 -2.54 -2.67
N LYS A 31 18.54 -2.73 -3.75
CA LYS A 31 18.48 -3.93 -4.60
C LYS A 31 19.80 -4.67 -4.56
N VAL A 32 19.76 -5.98 -4.40
CA VAL A 32 20.92 -6.87 -4.53
C VAL A 32 20.68 -7.82 -5.70
N ILE A 33 21.62 -7.86 -6.63
CA ILE A 33 21.58 -8.68 -7.85
C ILE A 33 22.70 -9.71 -7.77
N CYS A 34 22.38 -10.99 -7.91
CA CYS A 34 23.36 -12.06 -7.86
C CYS A 34 23.21 -13.00 -9.06
N CYS A 35 24.34 -13.48 -9.58
CA CYS A 35 24.35 -14.55 -10.58
C CYS A 35 24.00 -15.88 -9.89
N LEU A 36 23.07 -16.65 -10.46
CA LEU A 36 22.69 -17.98 -9.99
C LEU A 36 23.18 -19.06 -10.96
N ASP A 37 23.04 -20.34 -10.61
CA ASP A 37 23.42 -21.43 -11.51
C ASP A 37 22.55 -21.46 -12.77
N GLY A 38 23.18 -21.72 -13.90
CA GLY A 38 22.55 -21.64 -15.22
C GLY A 38 22.40 -20.19 -15.69
N SER A 39 21.56 -19.97 -16.69
CA SER A 39 21.31 -18.64 -17.25
C SER A 39 20.28 -17.86 -16.42
N ARG A 40 20.52 -17.77 -15.10
CA ARG A 40 19.59 -17.21 -14.11
C ARG A 40 20.21 -16.10 -13.28
N ILE A 41 19.39 -15.11 -12.95
CA ILE A 41 19.77 -13.98 -12.11
C ILE A 41 18.78 -13.89 -10.95
N GLY A 42 19.30 -13.82 -9.73
CA GLY A 42 18.53 -13.56 -8.53
C GLY A 42 18.54 -12.07 -8.20
N ILE A 43 17.40 -11.54 -7.81
CA ILE A 43 17.23 -10.16 -7.38
C ILE A 43 16.52 -10.16 -6.03
N GLN A 44 17.12 -9.47 -5.06
CA GLN A 44 16.53 -9.15 -3.78
C GLN A 44 16.16 -7.67 -3.75
N PHE A 45 14.92 -7.37 -3.38
CA PHE A 45 14.40 -6.03 -3.15
C PHE A 45 14.19 -5.85 -1.65
N GLU A 46 14.86 -4.87 -1.06
CA GLU A 46 14.66 -4.48 0.33
C GLU A 46 13.76 -3.25 0.36
N THR A 47 12.67 -3.28 1.11
CA THR A 47 11.90 -2.07 1.41
C THR A 47 12.39 -1.46 2.71
N SER A 48 12.16 -0.16 2.88
CA SER A 48 12.53 0.53 4.11
C SER A 48 11.41 1.41 4.62
N THR A 49 11.33 1.54 5.95
CA THR A 49 10.44 2.46 6.64
C THR A 49 11.28 3.21 7.67
N ALA A 50 11.18 4.54 7.71
CA ALA A 50 11.96 5.39 8.63
C ALA A 50 13.48 5.13 8.60
N GLY A 51 14.02 4.71 7.46
CA GLY A 51 15.43 4.41 7.27
C GLY A 51 15.86 2.99 7.69
N GLU A 52 14.95 2.18 8.22
CA GLU A 52 15.21 0.79 8.61
C GLU A 52 14.65 -0.18 7.57
N THR A 53 15.34 -1.29 7.33
CA THR A 53 14.84 -2.37 6.46
C THR A 53 13.58 -2.97 7.05
N TYR A 54 12.53 -3.10 6.22
CA TYR A 54 11.21 -3.55 6.67
C TYR A 54 10.86 -4.93 6.12
N GLU A 55 10.72 -5.06 4.80
CA GLU A 55 10.40 -6.33 4.14
C GLU A 55 11.40 -6.63 3.02
N VAL A 56 11.60 -7.91 2.74
CA VAL A 56 12.52 -8.37 1.70
C VAL A 56 11.78 -9.27 0.72
N TYR A 57 11.89 -8.93 -0.55
CA TYR A 57 11.27 -9.64 -1.65
C TYR A 57 12.34 -10.18 -2.61
N HIS A 58 12.00 -11.24 -3.32
CA HIS A 58 12.90 -11.95 -4.21
C HIS A 58 12.24 -12.15 -5.57
N CYS A 59 13.04 -12.07 -6.62
CA CYS A 59 12.65 -12.38 -7.99
C CYS A 59 13.82 -13.09 -8.69
N VAL A 60 13.53 -14.19 -9.37
CA VAL A 60 14.48 -14.92 -10.21
C VAL A 60 14.10 -14.71 -11.65
N LEU A 61 15.05 -14.23 -12.43
CA LEU A 61 14.92 -14.07 -13.87
C LEU A 61 15.68 -15.17 -14.58
N GLU A 62 15.11 -15.70 -15.65
CA GLU A 62 15.74 -16.72 -16.50
C GLU A 62 15.76 -16.26 -17.96
N SER A 63 16.85 -16.57 -18.66
CA SER A 63 16.91 -16.53 -20.11
C SER A 63 17.43 -17.87 -20.62
N LYS A 64 16.63 -18.61 -21.38
CA LYS A 64 17.05 -19.94 -21.88
C LYS A 64 18.05 -19.84 -23.03
N SER A 65 18.08 -18.72 -23.73
CA SER A 65 18.99 -18.43 -24.84
C SER A 65 19.05 -16.92 -25.07
N PHE A 66 20.14 -16.43 -25.69
CA PHE A 66 20.28 -15.03 -26.11
C PHE A 66 19.20 -14.57 -27.11
N LEU A 67 18.52 -15.52 -27.77
CA LEU A 67 17.41 -15.25 -28.68
C LEU A 67 16.04 -15.27 -27.99
N GLU A 68 15.96 -15.80 -26.76
CA GLU A 68 14.71 -15.93 -26.03
C GLU A 68 14.50 -14.76 -25.07
N LYS A 69 13.23 -14.35 -24.93
CA LYS A 69 12.83 -13.31 -23.98
C LYS A 69 13.20 -13.75 -22.57
N MET A 70 13.83 -12.85 -21.81
CA MET A 70 14.03 -13.02 -20.38
C MET A 70 12.66 -13.03 -19.69
N ILE A 71 12.46 -13.97 -18.77
CA ILE A 71 11.19 -14.17 -18.06
C ILE A 71 11.39 -14.13 -16.55
N VAL A 72 10.31 -13.87 -15.82
CA VAL A 72 10.24 -14.11 -14.38
C VAL A 72 9.98 -15.59 -14.13
N LEU A 73 10.93 -16.28 -13.51
CA LEU A 73 10.83 -17.71 -13.21
C LEU A 73 10.12 -17.97 -11.87
N GLU A 74 10.57 -17.30 -10.82
CA GLU A 74 10.08 -17.45 -9.44
C GLU A 74 10.14 -16.11 -8.71
N HIS A 75 9.20 -15.84 -7.79
CA HIS A 75 9.23 -14.63 -6.96
C HIS A 75 8.46 -14.79 -5.65
N THR A 76 8.71 -13.88 -4.71
CA THR A 76 7.93 -13.70 -3.47
C THR A 76 7.07 -12.44 -3.49
N ILE A 77 7.04 -11.73 -4.62
CA ILE A 77 6.23 -10.51 -4.82
C ILE A 77 4.73 -10.85 -4.68
N PRO A 78 3.95 -10.06 -3.91
CA PRO A 78 2.53 -10.32 -3.69
C PRO A 78 1.72 -10.40 -4.99
N PHE A 79 0.87 -11.42 -5.11
CA PHE A 79 0.15 -11.76 -6.36
C PHE A 79 -0.77 -10.64 -6.89
N PHE A 80 -1.19 -9.72 -6.01
CA PHE A 80 -2.07 -8.60 -6.36
C PHE A 80 -1.31 -7.38 -6.91
N LEU A 81 0.03 -7.42 -6.93
CA LEU A 81 0.85 -6.41 -7.59
C LEU A 81 1.05 -6.78 -9.07
N PRO A 82 1.06 -5.79 -9.99
CA PRO A 82 1.07 -6.01 -11.44
C PRO A 82 2.43 -6.47 -12.00
N LEU A 83 3.04 -7.52 -11.43
CA LEU A 83 4.36 -8.01 -11.86
C LEU A 83 4.33 -8.54 -13.30
N SER A 84 3.29 -9.28 -13.68
CA SER A 84 3.15 -9.83 -15.03
C SER A 84 3.02 -8.72 -16.08
N ASP A 85 2.35 -7.61 -15.76
CA ASP A 85 2.25 -6.46 -16.65
C ASP A 85 3.64 -5.81 -16.82
N LEU A 86 4.37 -5.60 -15.71
CA LEU A 86 5.74 -5.07 -15.75
C LEU A 86 6.69 -5.99 -16.55
N GLU A 87 6.57 -7.31 -16.39
CA GLU A 87 7.35 -8.28 -17.15
C GLU A 87 7.08 -8.18 -18.66
N ASN A 88 5.81 -8.02 -19.02
CA ASN A 88 5.40 -7.90 -20.42
C ASN A 88 5.89 -6.60 -21.07
N ASP A 89 5.80 -5.50 -20.33
CA ASP A 89 6.09 -4.16 -20.84
C ASP A 89 7.58 -3.81 -20.81
N LEU A 90 8.31 -4.25 -19.77
CA LEU A 90 9.63 -3.73 -19.45
C LEU A 90 10.75 -4.77 -19.55
N LEU A 91 10.51 -6.03 -19.17
CA LEU A 91 11.63 -6.96 -18.95
C LEU A 91 12.40 -7.25 -20.24
N PHE A 92 11.71 -7.41 -21.37
CA PHE A 92 12.35 -7.65 -22.66
C PHE A 92 13.07 -6.42 -23.21
N SER A 93 12.48 -5.23 -23.03
CA SER A 93 12.98 -3.99 -23.63
C SER A 93 14.10 -3.37 -22.79
N ASN A 94 13.97 -3.42 -21.47
CA ASN A 94 14.87 -2.81 -20.52
C ASN A 94 14.76 -3.48 -19.14
N ALA A 95 15.57 -4.51 -18.93
CA ALA A 95 15.64 -5.24 -17.65
C ALA A 95 15.93 -4.31 -16.46
N LYS A 96 16.78 -3.28 -16.61
CA LYS A 96 17.01 -2.30 -15.55
C LYS A 96 15.74 -1.56 -15.17
N LYS A 97 14.97 -1.08 -16.15
CA LYS A 97 13.70 -0.37 -15.89
C LYS A 97 12.67 -1.29 -15.24
N PHE A 98 12.60 -2.56 -15.65
CA PHE A 98 11.79 -3.57 -14.96
C PHE A 98 12.18 -3.70 -13.49
N ILE A 99 13.47 -3.91 -13.20
CA ILE A 99 13.99 -4.05 -11.83
C ILE A 99 13.67 -2.80 -10.99
N ASP A 100 13.93 -1.61 -11.53
CA ASP A 100 13.65 -0.36 -10.84
C ASP A 100 12.14 -0.23 -10.53
N ASN A 101 11.25 -0.49 -11.50
CA ASN A 101 9.80 -0.39 -11.33
C ASN A 101 9.25 -1.39 -10.31
N VAL A 102 9.75 -2.62 -10.29
CA VAL A 102 9.37 -3.61 -9.27
C VAL A 102 9.77 -3.14 -7.88
N GLY A 103 10.99 -2.57 -7.74
CA GLY A 103 11.45 -2.01 -6.47
C GLY A 103 10.58 -0.84 -5.98
N ASP A 104 10.26 0.09 -6.87
CA ASP A 104 9.44 1.27 -6.54
C ASP A 104 8.00 0.87 -6.17
N LEU A 105 7.43 -0.11 -6.91
CA LEU A 105 6.11 -0.67 -6.62
C LEU A 105 6.03 -1.34 -5.25
N LEU A 106 7.06 -2.13 -4.89
CA LEU A 106 7.15 -2.78 -3.58
C LEU A 106 7.29 -1.75 -2.46
N GLN A 107 8.13 -0.73 -2.65
CA GLN A 107 8.33 0.33 -1.68
C GLN A 107 7.01 1.08 -1.42
N ALA A 108 6.34 1.57 -2.47
CA ALA A 108 5.07 2.27 -2.34
C ALA A 108 3.96 1.41 -1.72
N TYR A 109 3.93 0.10 -2.00
CA TYR A 109 3.03 -0.83 -1.32
C TYR A 109 3.30 -0.91 0.19
N VAL A 110 4.56 -1.03 0.59
CA VAL A 110 4.97 -1.08 2.00
C VAL A 110 4.66 0.24 2.70
N ASP A 111 4.93 1.37 2.06
CA ASP A 111 4.65 2.70 2.64
C ASP A 111 3.15 2.89 2.90
N ARG A 112 2.29 2.54 1.94
CA ARG A 112 0.82 2.60 2.14
C ARG A 112 0.34 1.65 3.24
N LYS A 113 0.89 0.44 3.30
CA LYS A 113 0.60 -0.55 4.35
C LYS A 113 0.99 -0.02 5.72
N GLU A 114 2.18 0.58 5.82
CA GLU A 114 2.71 1.10 7.07
C GLU A 114 1.96 2.34 7.54
N GLN A 115 1.60 3.25 6.63
CA GLN A 115 0.73 4.38 6.94
C GLN A 115 -0.60 3.93 7.60
N VAL A 116 -1.20 2.84 7.12
CA VAL A 116 -2.39 2.24 7.73
C VAL A 116 -2.10 1.56 9.08
N ARG A 117 -0.92 0.99 9.27
CA ARG A 117 -0.50 0.46 10.58
C ARG A 117 -0.36 1.60 11.60
N LEU A 118 0.33 2.68 11.22
CA LEU A 118 0.59 3.84 12.05
C LEU A 118 -0.68 4.57 12.45
N ILE A 119 -1.64 4.77 11.54
CA ILE A 119 -2.89 5.44 11.89
C ILE A 119 -3.70 4.63 12.92
N LYS A 120 -3.68 3.29 12.82
CA LYS A 120 -4.32 2.40 13.81
C LYS A 120 -3.61 2.46 15.17
N GLU A 121 -2.28 2.49 15.16
CA GLU A 121 -1.48 2.55 16.38
C GLU A 121 -1.63 3.89 17.11
N LEU A 122 -1.55 5.00 16.38
CA LEU A 122 -1.54 6.35 16.95
C LEU A 122 -2.96 6.87 17.26
N PHE A 123 -3.94 6.55 16.40
CA PHE A 123 -5.28 7.15 16.44
C PHE A 123 -6.42 6.13 16.47
N GLY A 124 -6.13 4.84 16.70
CA GLY A 124 -7.13 3.77 16.70
C GLY A 124 -8.26 3.94 17.71
N HIS A 125 -8.09 4.75 18.75
CA HIS A 125 -9.16 5.07 19.71
C HIS A 125 -10.22 6.04 19.15
N GLN A 126 -9.91 6.78 18.08
CA GLN A 126 -10.82 7.72 17.40
C GLN A 126 -11.42 7.13 16.12
N ILE A 127 -10.79 6.07 15.58
CA ILE A 127 -11.19 5.42 14.34
C ILE A 127 -12.12 4.25 14.68
N SER A 128 -13.36 4.31 14.22
CA SER A 128 -14.34 3.25 14.47
C SER A 128 -14.09 2.02 13.61
N GLU A 129 -13.90 2.21 12.30
CA GLU A 129 -13.64 1.14 11.35
C GLU A 129 -12.64 1.58 10.30
N ILE A 130 -11.82 0.65 9.83
CA ILE A 130 -10.85 0.88 8.76
C ILE A 130 -10.78 -0.34 7.85
N TYR A 131 -11.06 -0.09 6.58
CA TYR A 131 -11.05 -1.04 5.49
C TYR A 131 -9.97 -0.67 4.49
N HIS A 132 -9.31 -1.67 3.93
CA HIS A 132 -8.34 -1.47 2.87
C HIS A 132 -8.32 -2.66 1.90
N SER A 133 -8.03 -2.40 0.64
CA SER A 133 -7.74 -3.46 -0.33
C SER A 133 -6.37 -4.11 -0.08
N LEU A 134 -6.13 -5.30 -0.64
CA LEU A 134 -4.84 -5.99 -0.51
C LEU A 134 -3.64 -5.13 -0.95
N PRO A 135 -3.69 -4.37 -2.07
CA PRO A 135 -2.58 -3.50 -2.48
C PRO A 135 -2.52 -2.16 -1.73
N TYR A 136 -3.43 -1.93 -0.78
CA TYR A 136 -3.66 -0.64 -0.13
C TYR A 136 -3.97 0.52 -1.11
N HIS A 137 -4.51 0.21 -2.29
CA HIS A 137 -4.88 1.22 -3.29
C HIS A 137 -6.28 1.83 -3.06
N MET A 138 -7.03 1.25 -2.13
CA MET A 138 -8.29 1.76 -1.62
C MET A 138 -8.21 1.63 -0.11
N ILE A 139 -8.33 2.76 0.59
CA ILE A 139 -8.39 2.81 2.04
C ILE A 139 -9.64 3.62 2.39
N GLU A 140 -10.47 3.08 3.27
CA GLU A 140 -11.66 3.76 3.77
C GLU A 140 -11.71 3.60 5.28
N PHE A 141 -11.91 4.69 6.01
CA PHE A 141 -12.10 4.63 7.45
C PHE A 141 -13.14 5.62 7.92
N SER A 142 -13.79 5.28 9.03
CA SER A 142 -14.73 6.15 9.71
C SER A 142 -14.24 6.53 11.08
N MET A 143 -14.70 7.69 11.51
CA MET A 143 -14.51 8.21 12.87
C MET A 143 -15.83 8.78 13.32
N ASP A 144 -16.10 8.67 14.61
CA ASP A 144 -17.31 9.17 15.23
C ASP A 144 -16.92 10.23 16.26
N ASP A 145 -17.44 11.43 16.07
CA ASP A 145 -17.46 12.49 17.08
C ASP A 145 -18.91 12.63 17.58
N CYS A 146 -19.11 13.13 18.80
CA CYS A 146 -20.39 13.13 19.51
C CYS A 146 -21.55 13.72 18.68
N ASP A 147 -21.25 14.61 17.74
CA ASP A 147 -22.22 15.29 16.88
C ASP A 147 -22.14 14.91 15.40
N CYS A 148 -21.13 14.16 14.95
CA CYS A 148 -20.87 13.92 13.53
C CYS A 148 -20.19 12.57 13.26
N LYS A 149 -20.56 11.90 12.17
CA LYS A 149 -19.80 10.78 11.61
C LYS A 149 -19.02 11.23 10.40
N PHE A 150 -17.77 10.80 10.30
CA PHE A 150 -16.94 11.07 9.15
C PHE A 150 -16.61 9.79 8.42
N VAL A 151 -16.49 9.88 7.11
CA VAL A 151 -15.95 8.82 6.26
C VAL A 151 -14.88 9.42 5.37
N VAL A 152 -13.67 8.88 5.49
CA VAL A 152 -12.51 9.22 4.66
C VAL A 152 -12.30 8.09 3.67
N SER A 153 -12.27 8.42 2.37
CA SER A 153 -12.07 7.46 1.29
C SER A 153 -10.89 7.91 0.42
N LEU A 154 -9.85 7.09 0.40
CA LEU A 154 -8.59 7.32 -0.33
C LEU A 154 -8.47 6.32 -1.48
N ARG A 155 -8.07 6.81 -2.66
CA ARG A 155 -7.79 6.00 -3.84
C ARG A 155 -6.42 6.33 -4.40
N TYR A 156 -5.64 5.30 -4.66
CA TYR A 156 -4.31 5.37 -5.24
C TYR A 156 -4.39 4.84 -6.67
N GLY A 157 -4.57 5.74 -7.62
CA GLY A 157 -4.65 5.40 -9.04
C GLY A 157 -3.29 5.06 -9.65
N ASP A 158 -2.21 5.55 -9.04
CA ASP A 158 -0.84 5.17 -9.37
C ASP A 158 -0.28 4.32 -8.22
N LEU A 159 0.03 3.05 -8.51
CA LEU A 159 0.55 2.13 -7.50
C LEU A 159 2.02 2.38 -7.16
N LEU A 160 2.73 3.21 -7.92
CA LEU A 160 4.10 3.64 -7.63
C LEU A 160 4.15 4.81 -6.63
N CYS A 161 3.00 5.39 -6.27
CA CYS A 161 2.94 6.51 -5.33
C CYS A 161 2.46 6.10 -3.93
N GLU A 162 3.09 6.65 -2.90
CA GLU A 162 2.65 6.49 -1.51
C GLU A 162 1.47 7.39 -1.12
N LEU A 163 1.16 8.41 -1.92
CA LEU A 163 0.09 9.38 -1.70
C LEU A 163 -1.13 9.10 -2.61
N PRO A 164 -2.36 9.35 -2.12
CA PRO A 164 -3.58 9.07 -2.87
C PRO A 164 -3.76 10.05 -4.03
N THR A 165 -4.24 9.54 -5.17
CA THR A 165 -4.58 10.38 -6.33
C THR A 165 -6.00 10.95 -6.24
N LYS A 166 -6.88 10.31 -5.47
CA LYS A 166 -8.21 10.84 -5.16
C LYS A 166 -8.51 10.69 -3.68
N VAL A 167 -9.03 11.76 -3.11
CA VAL A 167 -9.43 11.83 -1.71
C VAL A 167 -10.86 12.35 -1.66
N ARG A 168 -11.69 11.72 -0.84
CA ARG A 168 -13.04 12.17 -0.55
C ARG A 168 -13.31 12.06 0.95
N ILE A 169 -13.74 13.16 1.55
CA ILE A 169 -14.08 13.20 2.97
C ILE A 169 -15.50 13.71 3.10
N LEU A 170 -16.33 12.92 3.78
CA LEU A 170 -17.73 13.21 4.00
C LEU A 170 -18.05 13.26 5.49
N VAL A 171 -18.94 14.17 5.86
CA VAL A 171 -19.44 14.35 7.22
C VAL A 171 -20.95 14.26 7.23
N TRP A 172 -21.49 13.45 8.14
CA TRP A 172 -22.91 13.36 8.43
C TRP A 172 -23.17 13.98 9.81
N PRO A 173 -24.04 14.98 9.92
CA PRO A 173 -24.50 15.45 11.22
C PRO A 173 -25.35 14.35 11.86
N MET A 174 -25.02 13.97 13.08
CA MET A 174 -25.82 13.06 13.88
C MET A 174 -26.85 13.88 14.67
N HIS A 175 -28.06 13.32 14.83
CA HIS A 175 -29.28 14.01 15.28
C HIS A 175 -29.27 14.65 16.69
N HIS A 176 -28.11 14.83 17.33
CA HIS A 176 -27.99 15.46 18.65
C HIS A 176 -27.98 17.00 18.60
N LEU A 177 -27.76 17.61 17.42
CA LEU A 177 -27.82 19.07 17.23
C LEU A 177 -29.24 19.66 17.19
N SER A 178 -30.29 18.83 17.09
CA SER A 178 -31.68 19.28 16.93
C SER A 178 -32.61 18.81 18.06
N LYS A 179 -32.33 19.26 19.29
CA LYS A 179 -33.37 19.33 20.37
C LYS A 179 -34.17 20.63 20.38
N LYS A 180 -34.14 21.41 19.29
CA LYS A 180 -35.08 22.50 19.05
C LYS A 180 -35.62 22.39 17.62
N GLN A 181 -36.88 22.00 17.53
CA GLN A 181 -37.74 21.96 16.34
C GLN A 181 -37.40 20.90 15.28
N CYS A 182 -38.18 19.82 15.26
CA CYS A 182 -38.89 19.36 14.06
C CYS A 182 -39.74 18.13 14.39
N THR A 183 -41.06 18.33 14.40
CA THR A 183 -42.06 17.27 14.33
C THR A 183 -42.18 16.79 12.88
N SER A 184 -41.26 15.95 12.42
CA SER A 184 -41.45 15.14 11.20
C SER A 184 -40.49 13.94 11.19
N PRO A 185 -40.97 12.74 10.81
CA PRO A 185 -40.10 11.58 10.65
C PRO A 185 -39.44 11.59 9.27
N GLY A 186 -38.10 11.52 9.24
CA GLY A 186 -37.37 10.78 8.20
C GLY A 186 -36.94 11.49 6.91
N SER A 187 -36.02 12.45 6.99
CA SER A 187 -35.14 12.79 5.86
C SER A 187 -33.69 12.41 6.23
N PRO A 188 -32.98 11.58 5.44
CA PRO A 188 -31.59 11.25 5.72
C PRO A 188 -30.72 12.52 5.63
N ALA A 189 -29.87 12.73 6.62
CA ALA A 189 -28.94 13.86 6.63
C ALA A 189 -28.04 13.80 5.38
N ILE A 190 -28.00 14.88 4.60
CA ILE A 190 -27.16 14.97 3.42
C ILE A 190 -25.71 15.15 3.87
N PRO A 191 -24.77 14.29 3.44
CA PRO A 191 -23.38 14.45 3.81
C PRO A 191 -22.76 15.70 3.17
N VAL A 192 -21.93 16.38 3.94
CA VAL A 192 -21.15 17.53 3.49
C VAL A 192 -19.73 17.08 3.18
N ARG A 193 -19.13 17.59 2.10
CA ARG A 193 -17.72 17.35 1.77
C ARG A 193 -16.82 18.33 2.51
N LEU A 194 -15.60 17.90 2.85
CA LEU A 194 -14.57 18.74 3.48
C LEU A 194 -13.35 18.95 2.58
N PRO A 195 -13.35 19.96 1.69
CA PRO A 195 -12.25 20.20 0.76
C PRO A 195 -10.90 20.43 1.46
N PHE A 196 -10.86 21.19 2.56
CA PHE A 196 -9.60 21.49 3.27
C PHE A 196 -8.91 20.20 3.74
N ALA A 197 -9.70 19.27 4.29
CA ALA A 197 -9.20 18.00 4.77
C ALA A 197 -8.79 17.11 3.59
N GLU A 198 -9.55 17.13 2.49
CA GLU A 198 -9.19 16.41 1.27
C GLU A 198 -7.84 16.88 0.71
N ASP A 199 -7.54 18.18 0.79
CA ASP A 199 -6.28 18.76 0.32
C ASP A 199 -5.09 18.28 1.17
N ALA A 200 -5.22 18.22 2.50
CA ALA A 200 -4.16 17.71 3.38
C ALA A 200 -3.73 16.27 3.00
N PHE A 201 -4.69 15.35 2.84
CA PHE A 201 -4.40 13.96 2.45
C PHE A 201 -3.85 13.81 1.02
N ARG A 202 -3.96 14.82 0.14
CA ARG A 202 -3.34 14.77 -1.20
C ARG A 202 -1.85 15.06 -1.17
N ILE A 203 -1.36 15.76 -0.16
CA ILE A 203 0.03 16.25 -0.11
C ILE A 203 0.85 15.71 1.06
N GLN A 204 0.22 15.02 2.02
CA GLN A 204 0.86 14.46 3.21
C GLN A 204 0.53 12.98 3.37
N SER A 205 1.37 12.28 4.11
CA SER A 205 1.09 10.88 4.49
C SER A 205 -0.19 10.78 5.33
N LEU A 206 -0.83 9.61 5.32
CA LEU A 206 -2.08 9.39 6.05
C LEU A 206 -2.01 9.76 7.55
N PRO A 207 -0.95 9.41 8.32
CA PRO A 207 -0.85 9.82 9.73
C PRO A 207 -0.65 11.34 9.91
N GLU A 208 0.16 11.97 9.05
CA GLU A 208 0.43 13.42 9.12
C GLU A 208 -0.81 14.24 8.81
N ALA A 209 -1.48 13.91 7.68
CA ALA A 209 -2.71 14.57 7.29
C ALA A 209 -3.77 14.45 8.39
N TYR A 210 -3.93 13.26 8.98
CA TYR A 210 -4.84 13.04 10.11
C TYR A 210 -4.52 13.96 11.30
N ALA A 211 -3.24 14.01 11.70
CA ALA A 211 -2.80 14.84 12.81
C ALA A 211 -3.01 16.34 12.56
N GLU A 212 -2.88 16.80 11.30
CA GLU A 212 -3.13 18.18 10.92
C GLU A 212 -4.63 18.54 10.96
N ILE A 213 -5.50 17.66 10.44
CA ILE A 213 -6.91 18.01 10.26
C ILE A 213 -7.71 17.93 11.56
N MET A 214 -7.43 16.94 12.43
CA MET A 214 -8.26 16.67 13.61
C MET A 214 -8.44 17.86 14.56
N PRO A 215 -7.41 18.67 14.86
CA PRO A 215 -7.58 19.85 15.72
C PRO A 215 -8.51 20.92 15.13
N ASN A 216 -8.57 21.04 13.81
CA ASN A 216 -9.33 22.07 13.11
C ASN A 216 -10.78 21.65 12.79
N MET A 217 -11.03 20.34 12.73
CA MET A 217 -12.32 19.74 12.37
C MET A 217 -13.54 20.30 13.13
N PRO A 218 -13.53 20.43 14.48
CA PRO A 218 -14.69 20.92 15.20
C PRO A 218 -15.10 22.35 14.82
N ASN A 219 -14.12 23.21 14.51
CA ASN A 219 -14.39 24.60 14.14
C ASN A 219 -14.98 24.71 12.73
N GLU A 220 -14.44 23.94 11.78
CA GLU A 220 -14.93 23.87 10.40
C GLU A 220 -16.37 23.35 10.33
N ILE A 221 -16.69 22.32 11.11
CA ILE A 221 -18.05 21.75 11.21
C ILE A 221 -19.05 22.78 11.73
N ARG A 222 -18.69 23.51 12.79
CA ARG A 222 -19.56 24.57 13.33
C ARG A 222 -19.86 25.62 12.26
N GLN A 223 -18.84 26.04 11.50
CA GLN A 223 -19.04 27.02 10.43
C GLN A 223 -19.95 26.48 9.32
N LEU A 224 -19.76 25.23 8.89
CA LEU A 224 -20.56 24.58 7.84
C LEU A 224 -22.04 24.42 8.23
N PHE A 225 -22.33 24.00 9.45
CA PHE A 225 -23.72 23.80 9.90
C PHE A 225 -24.39 25.08 10.44
N GLN A 226 -23.64 26.14 10.75
CA GLN A 226 -24.21 27.46 11.07
C GLN A 226 -24.57 28.28 9.83
N THR A 227 -23.95 28.01 8.68
CA THR A 227 -24.18 28.75 7.43
C THR A 227 -25.26 28.14 6.52
N SER A 228 -25.86 27.01 6.91
CA SER A 228 -26.98 26.40 6.19
C SER A 228 -28.27 27.21 6.43
N PRO A 229 -28.85 27.91 5.44
CA PRO A 229 -30.09 28.65 5.64
C PRO A 229 -31.24 27.68 5.88
N SER A 230 -32.05 27.99 6.90
CA SER A 230 -33.35 27.40 7.18
C SER A 230 -34.35 27.57 6.04
#